data_AF-S9UHM9-F1
#
_entry.id   AF-S9UHM9-F1
#
_cell.length_a   1.000
_cell.length_b   1.000
_cell.length_c   1.000
_cell.angle_alpha   90.00
_cell.angle_beta   90.00
_cell.angle_gamma   90.00
#
_symmetry.space_group_name_H-M   'P 1'
#
loop_
_entity.id
_entity.type
_entity.pdbx_description
1 polymer ?
#
loop_
_entity_poly.entity_id
_entity_poly.type
_entity_poly.pdbx_seq_one_letter_code
_entity_poly.pdbx_strand_id
1 'polypeptide(L)'
;MLSQNVAKATVPSYYMIRTNLPQRKPLNQWEGVYYYSGITKRQQHTILLQRKRERAAQLAAFQRQREAVLGHYRALGGRPPGAAEVGLAAQLATHGLHREATQLLDELHHAQQLRVEHYAALVRSLAAERLQQCVLHTEAGGDPALVFKLVGDYAGEERAAEAYRWYDMGMAVLRAESGLRGHHAEGTAAAAQLTNALMETLLTCGYTHVRAVPSSLYDRMGAAGVSPTMRTYELVMLALSLEGNTAEAASVHRFLRERHGEHLTVGSFNALLLGHREDRAFDRCDALWQELVDLRWPRANVLSAELYLRSIVDHSYTPTSGPLQRFGNISTVEKKKVPLVLAQMADLGIPRTHLSRALTDEVEDALRKFSLYRDRFYQWGRAVKQFDFIEFRRRNGWMYDLHLMNTATRQSAVARDPTNPNASVAAAGTMELPAFFSERPSWERQALEGVLFTSDRRERTEDVRAGDFYYDDTRSIQARGSTWMNQVPQSRYDQLYGVGHPDIAKIGIRRHLDVEYVNRQEVMDRDAALMRKSVSGGRRLRQRVEGARTHRNEGSLVRGKKK
;
A
#
# COMPACT_ATOMS: atom_id res chain seq x y z
N MET A 1 25.33 -10.57 -26.49
CA MET A 1 26.47 -10.35 -25.57
C MET A 1 26.15 -9.15 -24.69
N LEU A 2 26.67 -9.09 -23.45
CA LEU A 2 26.39 -8.02 -22.50
C LEU A 2 27.51 -6.97 -22.52
N SER A 3 27.17 -5.68 -22.56
CA SER A 3 28.16 -4.58 -22.52
C SER A 3 28.96 -4.53 -21.21
N GLN A 4 28.40 -5.08 -20.13
CA GLN A 4 29.07 -5.18 -18.83
C GLN A 4 30.15 -6.29 -18.77
N ASN A 5 30.27 -7.15 -19.80
CA ASN A 5 31.37 -8.11 -19.88
C ASN A 5 32.64 -7.39 -20.37
N VAL A 6 33.32 -6.71 -19.45
CA VAL A 6 34.50 -5.89 -19.73
C VAL A 6 35.78 -6.69 -19.47
N ALA A 7 36.85 -6.36 -20.21
CA ALA A 7 38.18 -6.89 -19.96
C ALA A 7 38.68 -6.48 -18.56
N LYS A 8 39.26 -7.43 -17.83
CA LYS A 8 39.83 -7.20 -16.48
C LYS A 8 41.34 -7.39 -16.41
N ALA A 9 41.92 -7.91 -17.48
CA ALA A 9 43.35 -8.06 -17.65
C ALA A 9 43.79 -7.08 -18.74
N THR A 10 44.97 -6.52 -18.55
CA THR A 10 45.67 -5.79 -19.62
C THR A 10 46.12 -6.77 -20.71
N VAL A 11 46.49 -6.23 -21.87
CA VAL A 11 47.07 -7.05 -22.94
C VAL A 11 48.36 -7.73 -22.41
N PRO A 12 48.50 -9.06 -22.56
CA PRO A 12 49.67 -9.78 -22.07
C PRO A 12 50.98 -9.17 -22.56
N SER A 13 51.86 -8.80 -21.62
CA SER A 13 53.15 -8.17 -21.92
C SER A 13 54.15 -8.35 -20.78
N TYR A 14 55.43 -8.08 -21.05
CA TYR A 14 56.49 -8.13 -20.03
C TYR A 14 56.23 -7.20 -18.84
N TYR A 15 55.36 -6.20 -18.98
CA TYR A 15 55.01 -5.28 -17.92
C TYR A 15 54.38 -6.01 -16.71
N MET A 16 53.64 -7.10 -16.95
CA MET A 16 53.07 -7.94 -15.88
C MET A 16 54.13 -8.69 -15.05
N ILE A 17 55.33 -8.90 -15.61
CA ILE A 17 56.45 -9.60 -14.97
C ILE A 17 57.38 -8.59 -14.28
N ARG A 18 57.58 -7.42 -14.91
CA ARG A 18 58.59 -6.43 -14.51
C ARG A 18 58.09 -5.39 -13.52
N THR A 19 56.80 -5.40 -13.17
CA THR A 19 56.22 -4.42 -12.23
C THR A 19 55.56 -5.12 -11.05
N ASN A 20 55.47 -4.41 -9.94
CA ASN A 20 54.79 -4.87 -8.72
C ASN A 20 53.28 -4.60 -8.75
N LEU A 21 52.69 -4.38 -9.92
CA LEU A 21 51.26 -4.13 -10.02
C LEU A 21 50.47 -5.40 -9.66
N PRO A 22 49.45 -5.29 -8.80
CA PRO A 22 48.69 -6.44 -8.38
C PRO A 22 47.87 -7.02 -9.55
N GLN A 23 47.90 -8.34 -9.70
CA GLN A 23 47.17 -9.04 -10.76
C GLN A 23 45.68 -9.26 -10.44
N ARG A 24 45.24 -8.90 -9.23
CA ARG A 24 43.86 -9.00 -8.77
C ARG A 24 43.53 -7.89 -7.80
N LYS A 25 42.24 -7.55 -7.69
CA LYS A 25 41.75 -6.64 -6.65
C LYS A 25 41.98 -7.22 -5.25
N PRO A 26 42.29 -6.39 -4.24
CA PRO A 26 42.22 -6.82 -2.85
C PRO A 26 40.79 -7.20 -2.49
N LEU A 27 40.61 -8.04 -1.46
CA LEU A 27 39.28 -8.41 -0.97
C LEU A 27 38.59 -7.19 -0.34
N ASN A 28 37.30 -7.01 -0.63
CA ASN A 28 36.48 -6.01 0.02
C ASN A 28 35.93 -6.58 1.34
N GLN A 29 36.36 -6.02 2.47
CA GLN A 29 36.00 -6.51 3.80
C GLN A 29 34.51 -6.37 4.12
N TRP A 30 33.85 -5.33 3.58
CA TRP A 30 32.46 -5.01 3.90
C TRP A 30 31.45 -5.59 2.91
N GLU A 31 31.94 -6.23 1.85
CA GLU A 31 31.07 -6.97 0.95
C GLU A 31 30.72 -8.33 1.58
N GLY A 32 29.42 -8.56 1.78
CA GLY A 32 28.92 -9.81 2.31
C GLY A 32 29.20 -10.98 1.35
N VAL A 33 29.33 -12.19 1.91
CA VAL A 33 29.38 -13.42 1.13
C VAL A 33 28.10 -13.54 0.29
N TYR A 34 28.21 -13.84 -1.00
CA TYR A 34 27.02 -14.06 -1.82
C TYR A 34 26.39 -15.41 -1.47
N TYR A 35 25.07 -15.42 -1.26
CA TYR A 35 24.30 -16.64 -1.01
C TYR A 35 22.91 -16.55 -1.66
N TYR A 36 22.28 -17.72 -1.82
CA TYR A 36 20.99 -17.84 -2.50
C TYR A 36 19.84 -17.78 -1.50
N SER A 37 19.03 -16.71 -1.59
CA SER A 37 17.83 -16.51 -0.78
C SER A 37 16.57 -16.20 -1.60
N GLY A 38 16.67 -16.20 -2.93
CA GLY A 38 15.56 -15.90 -3.85
C GLY A 38 14.75 -17.11 -4.29
N ILE A 39 13.64 -16.83 -4.99
CA ILE A 39 12.80 -17.84 -5.65
C ILE A 39 12.78 -17.68 -7.16
N THR A 40 12.53 -18.80 -7.84
CA THR A 40 12.28 -18.82 -9.28
C THR A 40 10.86 -18.33 -9.61
N LYS A 41 10.65 -17.88 -10.85
CA LYS A 41 9.30 -17.55 -11.36
C LYS A 41 8.35 -18.75 -11.33
N ARG A 42 8.86 -19.95 -11.56
CA ARG A 42 8.10 -21.20 -11.45
C ARG A 42 7.59 -21.42 -10.03
N GLN A 43 8.47 -21.31 -9.02
CA GLN A 43 8.07 -21.46 -7.62
C GLN A 43 7.04 -20.40 -7.21
N GLN A 44 7.26 -19.13 -7.57
CA GLN A 44 6.29 -18.05 -7.32
C GLN A 44 4.93 -18.38 -7.94
N HIS A 45 4.90 -18.83 -9.20
CA HIS A 45 3.66 -19.23 -9.86
C HIS A 45 2.96 -20.40 -9.16
N THR A 46 3.72 -21.43 -8.74
CA THR A 46 3.16 -22.57 -8.01
C THR A 46 2.51 -22.15 -6.69
N ILE A 47 3.16 -21.29 -5.92
CA ILE A 47 2.61 -20.74 -4.67
C ILE A 47 1.31 -19.97 -4.95
N LEU A 48 1.31 -19.08 -5.93
CA LEU A 48 0.13 -18.30 -6.31
C LEU A 48 -1.04 -19.17 -6.79
N LEU A 49 -0.75 -20.20 -7.58
CA LEU A 49 -1.74 -21.15 -8.07
C LEU A 49 -2.35 -21.96 -6.91
N GLN A 50 -1.52 -22.42 -5.98
CA GLN A 50 -1.98 -23.14 -4.79
C GLN A 50 -2.88 -22.26 -3.92
N ARG A 51 -2.45 -21.03 -3.62
CA ARG A 51 -3.29 -20.04 -2.89
C ARG A 51 -4.63 -19.80 -3.59
N LYS A 52 -4.64 -19.68 -4.93
CA LYS A 52 -5.89 -19.52 -5.69
C LYS A 52 -6.83 -20.71 -5.52
N ARG A 53 -6.31 -21.94 -5.56
CA ARG A 53 -7.11 -23.17 -5.39
C ARG A 53 -7.70 -23.27 -3.99
N GLU A 54 -6.93 -22.94 -2.96
CA GLU A 54 -7.42 -22.95 -1.58
C GLU A 54 -8.51 -21.91 -1.33
N ARG A 55 -8.36 -20.71 -1.87
CA ARG A 55 -9.42 -19.70 -1.84
C ARG A 55 -10.70 -20.18 -2.52
N ALA A 56 -10.59 -20.78 -3.70
CA ALA A 56 -11.74 -21.34 -4.40
C ALA A 56 -12.41 -22.48 -3.61
N ALA A 57 -11.62 -23.33 -2.93
CA ALA A 57 -12.14 -24.41 -2.10
C ALA A 57 -12.92 -23.89 -0.88
N GLN A 58 -12.40 -22.86 -0.20
CA GLN A 58 -13.08 -22.22 0.94
C GLN A 58 -14.38 -21.55 0.51
N LEU A 59 -14.37 -20.82 -0.60
CA LEU A 59 -15.57 -20.19 -1.15
C LEU A 59 -16.63 -21.23 -1.52
N ALA A 60 -16.23 -22.33 -2.18
CA ALA A 60 -17.16 -23.41 -2.53
C ALA A 60 -17.72 -24.12 -1.28
N ALA A 61 -16.92 -24.30 -0.22
CA ALA A 61 -17.39 -24.84 1.04
C ALA A 61 -18.44 -23.93 1.70
N PHE A 62 -18.17 -22.62 1.75
CA PHE A 62 -19.11 -21.63 2.26
C PHE A 62 -20.41 -21.58 1.45
N GLN A 63 -20.33 -21.59 0.12
CA GLN A 63 -21.52 -21.60 -0.76
C GLN A 63 -22.40 -22.83 -0.51
N ARG A 64 -21.82 -24.04 -0.42
CA ARG A 64 -22.57 -25.26 -0.11
C ARG A 64 -23.25 -25.20 1.26
N GLN A 65 -22.56 -24.69 2.28
CA GLN A 65 -23.14 -24.52 3.62
C GLN A 65 -24.30 -23.52 3.59
N ARG A 66 -24.11 -22.36 2.94
CA ARG A 66 -25.13 -21.33 2.77
C ARG A 66 -26.37 -21.86 2.04
N GLU A 67 -26.18 -22.61 0.96
CA GLU A 67 -27.26 -23.24 0.20
C GLU A 67 -28.02 -24.29 1.02
N ALA A 68 -27.32 -25.10 1.83
CA ALA A 68 -27.96 -26.07 2.72
C ALA A 68 -28.86 -25.37 3.77
N VAL A 69 -28.37 -24.29 4.39
CA VAL A 69 -29.15 -23.51 5.38
C VAL A 69 -30.36 -22.85 4.71
N LEU A 70 -30.20 -22.28 3.51
CA LEU A 70 -31.33 -21.74 2.73
C LEU A 70 -32.33 -22.83 2.33
N GLY A 71 -31.86 -24.04 2.01
CA GLY A 71 -32.70 -25.20 1.73
C GLY A 71 -33.56 -25.58 2.94
N HIS A 72 -32.97 -25.63 4.14
CA HIS A 72 -33.70 -25.88 5.39
C HIS A 72 -34.74 -24.79 5.67
N TYR A 73 -34.40 -23.52 5.44
CA TYR A 73 -35.34 -22.41 5.59
C TYR A 73 -36.53 -22.51 4.63
N ARG A 74 -36.29 -22.82 3.35
CA ARG A 74 -37.37 -23.00 2.36
C ARG A 74 -38.27 -24.21 2.69
N ALA A 75 -37.71 -25.25 3.29
CA ALA A 75 -38.46 -26.46 3.66
C ALA A 75 -39.43 -26.25 4.85
N LEU A 76 -39.22 -25.22 5.66
CA LEU A 76 -40.09 -24.93 6.82
C LEU A 76 -41.50 -24.48 6.43
N GLY A 77 -41.70 -23.92 5.23
CA GLY A 77 -43.02 -23.78 4.60
C GLY A 77 -44.16 -23.26 5.49
N GLY A 78 -43.91 -22.24 6.32
CA GLY A 78 -44.92 -21.62 7.17
C GLY A 78 -45.39 -22.45 8.37
N ARG A 79 -44.60 -23.45 8.81
CA ARG A 79 -44.88 -24.18 10.06
C ARG A 79 -44.78 -23.25 11.28
N PRO A 80 -45.60 -23.48 12.32
CA PRO A 80 -45.54 -22.67 13.54
C PRO A 80 -44.16 -22.81 14.20
N PRO A 81 -43.59 -21.70 14.69
CA PRO A 81 -42.24 -21.68 15.23
C PRO A 81 -42.15 -22.50 16.53
N GLY A 82 -41.00 -23.13 16.73
CA GLY A 82 -40.60 -23.86 17.92
C GLY A 82 -39.11 -23.63 18.24
N ALA A 83 -38.54 -24.50 19.08
CA ALA A 83 -37.16 -24.36 19.54
C ALA A 83 -36.11 -24.60 18.43
N ALA A 84 -36.45 -25.34 17.37
CA ALA A 84 -35.53 -25.63 16.26
C ALA A 84 -35.31 -24.39 15.37
N GLU A 85 -36.31 -23.53 15.30
CA GLU A 85 -36.36 -22.32 14.49
C GLU A 85 -35.42 -21.23 15.03
N VAL A 86 -35.19 -21.19 16.36
CA VAL A 86 -34.17 -20.32 16.98
C VAL A 86 -32.77 -20.69 16.48
N GLY A 87 -32.47 -22.00 16.43
CA GLY A 87 -31.19 -22.49 15.90
C GLY A 87 -31.02 -22.19 14.42
N LEU A 88 -32.08 -22.29 13.63
CA LEU A 88 -32.04 -21.96 12.21
C LEU A 88 -31.87 -20.45 11.97
N ALA A 89 -32.57 -19.60 12.71
CA ALA A 89 -32.43 -18.14 12.62
C ALA A 89 -30.97 -17.71 12.91
N ALA A 90 -30.36 -18.29 13.95
CA ALA A 90 -28.94 -18.08 14.23
C ALA A 90 -28.04 -18.59 13.09
N GLN A 91 -28.33 -19.77 12.51
CA GLN A 91 -27.57 -20.28 11.37
C GLN A 91 -27.68 -19.39 10.12
N LEU A 92 -28.87 -18.86 9.80
CA LEU A 92 -29.07 -17.91 8.71
C LEU A 92 -28.24 -16.64 8.93
N ALA A 93 -28.35 -16.04 10.13
CA ALA A 93 -27.60 -14.84 10.48
C ALA A 93 -26.07 -15.05 10.44
N THR A 94 -25.56 -16.19 10.92
CA THR A 94 -24.11 -16.48 10.85
C THR A 94 -23.55 -16.54 9.42
N HIS A 95 -24.39 -16.84 8.43
CA HIS A 95 -24.01 -16.84 7.00
C HIS A 95 -24.27 -15.49 6.29
N GLY A 96 -24.68 -14.45 7.04
CA GLY A 96 -25.00 -13.12 6.52
C GLY A 96 -26.41 -12.97 5.96
N LEU A 97 -27.28 -13.98 6.10
CA LEU A 97 -28.67 -13.99 5.65
C LEU A 97 -29.59 -13.40 6.72
N HIS A 98 -29.35 -12.12 7.04
CA HIS A 98 -30.01 -11.43 8.14
C HIS A 98 -31.49 -11.16 7.86
N ARG A 99 -31.90 -10.93 6.61
CA ARG A 99 -33.30 -10.65 6.24
C ARG A 99 -34.22 -11.86 6.52
N GLU A 100 -33.78 -13.05 6.14
CA GLU A 100 -34.48 -14.30 6.40
C GLU A 100 -34.50 -14.63 7.90
N ALA A 101 -33.41 -14.34 8.61
CA ALA A 101 -33.32 -14.51 10.06
C ALA A 101 -34.28 -13.56 10.81
N THR A 102 -34.42 -12.32 10.37
CA THR A 102 -35.33 -11.32 10.96
C THR A 102 -36.78 -11.79 10.91
N GLN A 103 -37.23 -12.38 9.79
CA GLN A 103 -38.60 -12.88 9.66
C GLN A 103 -38.92 -13.98 10.69
N LEU A 104 -38.01 -14.95 10.85
CA LEU A 104 -38.17 -16.01 11.85
C LEU A 104 -38.15 -15.46 13.28
N LEU A 105 -37.26 -14.49 13.53
CA LEU A 105 -37.15 -13.89 14.86
C LEU A 105 -38.44 -13.18 15.26
N ASP A 106 -39.04 -12.43 14.34
CA ASP A 106 -40.29 -11.72 14.61
C ASP A 106 -41.39 -12.71 14.99
N GLU A 107 -41.56 -13.80 14.23
CA GLU A 107 -42.53 -14.86 14.56
C GLU A 107 -42.26 -15.47 15.95
N LEU A 108 -41.01 -15.77 16.27
CA LEU A 108 -40.59 -16.33 17.56
C LEU A 108 -40.82 -15.37 18.73
N HIS A 109 -40.58 -14.07 18.54
CA HIS A 109 -40.83 -13.05 19.55
C HIS A 109 -42.33 -12.87 19.81
N HIS A 110 -43.14 -12.79 18.75
CA HIS A 110 -44.59 -12.67 18.88
C HIS A 110 -45.21 -13.90 19.56
N ALA A 111 -44.66 -15.08 19.32
CA ALA A 111 -45.05 -16.32 19.99
C ALA A 111 -44.54 -16.43 21.46
N GLN A 112 -43.78 -15.44 21.95
CA GLN A 112 -43.18 -15.41 23.30
C GLN A 112 -42.32 -16.64 23.63
N GLN A 113 -41.65 -17.22 22.63
CA GLN A 113 -40.82 -18.43 22.79
C GLN A 113 -39.35 -18.13 23.10
N LEU A 114 -38.96 -16.85 23.06
CA LEU A 114 -37.57 -16.42 23.24
C LEU A 114 -37.30 -16.02 24.69
N ARG A 115 -36.21 -16.55 25.24
CA ARG A 115 -35.61 -16.12 26.51
C ARG A 115 -34.45 -15.17 26.23
N VAL A 116 -34.00 -14.46 27.25
CA VAL A 116 -32.89 -13.49 27.14
C VAL A 116 -31.60 -14.13 26.60
N GLU A 117 -31.31 -15.37 26.99
CA GLU A 117 -30.15 -16.13 26.49
C GLU A 117 -30.22 -16.34 24.96
N HIS A 118 -31.43 -16.56 24.42
CA HIS A 118 -31.63 -16.70 22.98
C HIS A 118 -31.35 -15.38 22.25
N TYR A 119 -31.75 -14.24 22.81
CA TYR A 119 -31.43 -12.93 22.24
C TYR A 119 -29.94 -12.66 22.19
N ALA A 120 -29.20 -12.98 23.26
CA ALA A 120 -27.74 -12.78 23.26
C ALA A 120 -27.06 -13.63 22.16
N ALA A 121 -27.52 -14.86 21.95
CA ALA A 121 -27.01 -15.72 20.88
C ALA A 121 -27.38 -15.21 19.48
N LEU A 122 -28.63 -14.77 19.30
CA LEU A 122 -29.13 -14.25 18.02
C LEU A 122 -28.45 -12.92 17.64
N VAL A 123 -28.33 -11.98 18.58
CA VAL A 123 -27.61 -10.72 18.35
C VAL A 123 -26.15 -11.02 17.98
N ARG A 124 -25.47 -11.94 18.67
CA ARG A 124 -24.10 -12.35 18.31
C ARG A 124 -24.03 -12.98 16.92
N SER A 125 -25.04 -13.74 16.52
CA SER A 125 -25.07 -14.38 15.19
C SER A 125 -25.12 -13.37 14.03
N LEU A 126 -25.62 -12.15 14.25
CA LEU A 126 -25.57 -11.05 13.28
C LEU A 126 -24.16 -10.53 12.99
N ALA A 127 -23.16 -10.88 13.81
CA ALA A 127 -21.76 -10.66 13.49
C ALA A 127 -21.31 -11.47 12.26
N ALA A 128 -22.12 -12.45 11.81
CA ALA A 128 -21.88 -13.25 10.61
C ALA A 128 -20.57 -14.04 10.64
N GLU A 129 -20.29 -14.79 11.72
CA GLU A 129 -19.03 -15.52 11.92
C GLU A 129 -18.62 -16.42 10.75
N ARG A 130 -19.57 -17.13 10.09
CA ARG A 130 -19.25 -17.98 8.93
C ARG A 130 -18.86 -17.17 7.71
N LEU A 131 -19.50 -16.01 7.52
CA LEU A 131 -19.10 -15.05 6.49
C LEU A 131 -17.71 -14.48 6.80
N GLN A 132 -17.43 -14.11 8.05
CA GLN A 132 -16.10 -13.66 8.49
C GLN A 132 -15.02 -14.70 8.18
N GLN A 133 -15.27 -15.99 8.47
CA GLN A 133 -14.35 -17.09 8.14
C GLN A 133 -14.10 -17.19 6.63
N CYS A 134 -15.14 -17.04 5.80
CA CYS A 134 -14.99 -17.00 4.35
C CYS A 134 -14.11 -15.82 3.93
N VAL A 135 -14.46 -14.59 4.34
CA VAL A 135 -13.75 -13.34 4.01
C VAL A 135 -12.29 -13.41 4.48
N LEU A 136 -12.02 -13.93 5.69
CA LEU A 136 -10.68 -14.13 6.24
C LEU A 136 -9.80 -14.92 5.27
N HIS A 137 -10.31 -16.03 4.73
CA HIS A 137 -9.53 -16.91 3.89
C HIS A 137 -9.52 -16.51 2.40
N THR A 138 -10.57 -15.87 1.88
CA THR A 138 -10.69 -15.54 0.45
C THR A 138 -10.18 -14.16 0.10
N GLU A 139 -10.53 -13.15 0.88
CA GLU A 139 -10.34 -11.73 0.54
C GLU A 139 -9.28 -11.07 1.43
N ALA A 140 -9.34 -11.28 2.74
CA ALA A 140 -8.44 -10.65 3.70
C ALA A 140 -7.03 -11.25 3.72
N GLY A 141 -6.77 -12.32 2.96
CA GLY A 141 -5.45 -12.98 2.93
C GLY A 141 -4.98 -13.48 4.30
N GLY A 142 -5.92 -13.90 5.14
CA GLY A 142 -5.68 -14.32 6.53
C GLY A 142 -5.47 -13.17 7.51
N ASP A 143 -5.64 -11.90 7.13
CA ASP A 143 -5.45 -10.76 8.02
C ASP A 143 -6.70 -10.49 8.87
N PRO A 144 -6.64 -10.66 10.21
CA PRO A 144 -7.80 -10.47 11.08
C PRO A 144 -8.32 -9.03 11.11
N ALA A 145 -7.45 -8.01 10.98
CA ALA A 145 -7.89 -6.61 11.03
C ALA A 145 -8.72 -6.23 9.80
N LEU A 146 -8.30 -6.74 8.64
CA LEU A 146 -8.96 -6.49 7.37
C LEU A 146 -10.33 -7.18 7.29
N VAL A 147 -10.55 -8.28 8.02
CA VAL A 147 -11.87 -8.94 8.10
C VAL A 147 -12.94 -7.99 8.64
N PHE A 148 -12.67 -7.28 9.74
CA PHE A 148 -13.65 -6.34 10.31
C PHE A 148 -14.04 -5.24 9.32
N LYS A 149 -13.05 -4.73 8.58
CA LYS A 149 -13.25 -3.69 7.55
C LYS A 149 -14.10 -4.21 6.39
N LEU A 150 -13.73 -5.37 5.82
CA LEU A 150 -14.42 -5.94 4.65
C LEU A 150 -15.82 -6.47 4.99
N VAL A 151 -16.01 -7.05 6.17
CA VAL A 151 -17.33 -7.58 6.59
C VAL A 151 -18.35 -6.44 6.79
N GLY A 152 -17.88 -5.24 7.14
CA GLY A 152 -18.71 -4.03 7.17
C GLY A 152 -19.41 -3.74 5.84
N ASP A 153 -18.78 -4.07 4.72
CA ASP A 153 -19.34 -3.85 3.37
C ASP A 153 -20.48 -4.82 3.04
N TYR A 154 -20.61 -5.94 3.76
CA TYR A 154 -21.70 -6.90 3.60
C TYR A 154 -22.91 -6.51 4.44
N ALA A 155 -23.66 -5.53 3.94
CA ALA A 155 -24.89 -5.03 4.55
C ALA A 155 -24.71 -4.63 6.04
N GLY A 156 -23.57 -4.02 6.38
CA GLY A 156 -23.24 -3.65 7.75
C GLY A 156 -24.29 -2.74 8.40
N GLU A 157 -24.79 -1.74 7.67
CA GLU A 157 -25.84 -0.84 8.17
C GLU A 157 -27.16 -1.57 8.50
N GLU A 158 -27.64 -2.45 7.61
CA GLU A 158 -28.85 -3.25 7.84
C GLU A 158 -28.66 -4.19 9.05
N ARG A 159 -27.50 -4.86 9.15
CA ARG A 159 -27.17 -5.73 10.28
C ARG A 159 -27.07 -4.96 11.60
N ALA A 160 -26.52 -3.75 11.59
CA ALA A 160 -26.44 -2.91 12.79
C ALA A 160 -27.84 -2.46 13.25
N ALA A 161 -28.69 -2.02 12.32
CA ALA A 161 -30.07 -1.63 12.64
C ALA A 161 -30.85 -2.80 13.27
N GLU A 162 -30.74 -4.00 12.68
CA GLU A 162 -31.34 -5.21 13.22
C GLU A 162 -30.73 -5.59 14.57
N ALA A 163 -29.42 -5.45 14.77
CA ALA A 163 -28.77 -5.74 16.04
C ALA A 163 -29.30 -4.85 17.19
N TYR A 164 -29.46 -3.54 16.95
CA TYR A 164 -30.09 -2.63 17.92
C TYR A 164 -31.54 -3.01 18.20
N ARG A 165 -32.31 -3.35 17.15
CA ARG A 165 -33.71 -3.78 17.30
C ARG A 165 -33.84 -5.04 18.15
N TRP A 166 -33.03 -6.05 17.87
CA TRP A 166 -33.05 -7.33 18.58
C TRP A 166 -32.55 -7.16 20.02
N TYR A 167 -31.58 -6.26 20.24
CA TYR A 167 -31.14 -5.86 21.58
C TYR A 167 -32.28 -5.24 22.39
N ASP A 168 -33.01 -4.27 21.84
CA ASP A 168 -34.12 -3.60 22.54
C ASP A 168 -35.26 -4.59 22.86
N MET A 169 -35.57 -5.51 21.94
CA MET A 169 -36.52 -6.61 22.18
C MET A 169 -36.04 -7.53 23.33
N GLY A 170 -34.77 -7.91 23.33
CA GLY A 170 -34.18 -8.72 24.40
C GLY A 170 -34.20 -8.02 25.76
N MET A 171 -33.92 -6.72 25.80
CA MET A 171 -34.02 -5.91 27.02
C MET A 171 -35.45 -5.77 27.52
N ALA A 172 -36.44 -5.70 26.63
CA ALA A 172 -37.86 -5.68 27.01
C ALA A 172 -38.28 -7.01 27.66
N VAL A 173 -37.86 -8.15 27.08
CA VAL A 173 -38.09 -9.48 27.67
C VAL A 173 -37.39 -9.61 29.02
N LEU A 174 -36.14 -9.16 29.14
CA LEU A 174 -35.40 -9.20 30.40
C LEU A 174 -36.08 -8.38 31.50
N ARG A 175 -36.65 -7.21 31.18
CA ARG A 175 -37.44 -6.41 32.12
C ARG A 175 -38.71 -7.13 32.56
N ALA A 176 -39.40 -7.79 31.64
CA ALA A 176 -40.57 -8.59 31.98
C ALA A 176 -40.23 -9.78 32.90
N GLU A 177 -39.15 -10.52 32.61
CA GLU A 177 -38.69 -11.65 33.42
C GLU A 177 -38.16 -11.20 34.80
N SER A 178 -37.46 -10.07 34.87
CA SER A 178 -36.89 -9.55 36.12
C SER A 178 -37.94 -8.89 37.01
N GLY A 179 -38.96 -8.27 36.42
CA GLY A 179 -40.10 -7.69 37.14
C GLY A 179 -40.89 -8.72 37.93
N LEU A 180 -40.99 -9.95 37.43
CA LEU A 180 -41.59 -11.09 38.15
C LEU A 180 -40.78 -11.51 39.39
N ARG A 181 -39.49 -11.15 39.46
CA ARG A 181 -38.57 -11.52 40.54
C ARG A 181 -38.18 -10.35 41.45
N GLY A 182 -38.69 -9.14 41.20
CA GLY A 182 -38.39 -7.94 41.99
C GLY A 182 -36.94 -7.44 41.86
N HIS A 183 -36.23 -7.82 40.79
CA HIS A 183 -34.84 -7.37 40.54
C HIS A 183 -34.80 -6.33 39.41
N HIS A 184 -33.86 -5.38 39.50
CA HIS A 184 -33.58 -4.45 38.41
C HIS A 184 -32.92 -5.20 37.24
N ALA A 185 -33.55 -5.14 36.05
CA ALA A 185 -33.09 -5.84 34.85
C ALA A 185 -31.65 -5.48 34.46
N GLU A 186 -31.27 -4.22 34.62
CA GLU A 186 -29.95 -3.70 34.24
C GLU A 186 -28.80 -4.21 35.12
N GLY A 187 -29.10 -4.61 36.37
CA GLY A 187 -28.11 -5.18 37.29
C GLY A 187 -27.83 -6.67 37.05
N THR A 188 -28.53 -7.32 36.11
CA THR A 188 -28.37 -8.76 35.86
C THR A 188 -27.19 -9.05 34.94
N ALA A 189 -26.55 -10.21 35.13
CA ALA A 189 -25.48 -10.66 34.22
C ALA A 189 -25.96 -10.85 32.77
N ALA A 190 -27.26 -11.15 32.58
CA ALA A 190 -27.88 -11.30 31.28
C ALA A 190 -27.91 -9.98 30.48
N ALA A 191 -28.12 -8.84 31.16
CA ALA A 191 -28.01 -7.52 30.53
C ALA A 191 -26.60 -7.28 29.99
N ALA A 192 -25.57 -7.52 30.80
CA ALA A 192 -24.17 -7.36 30.40
C ALA A 192 -23.79 -8.29 29.22
N GLN A 193 -24.27 -9.53 29.21
CA GLN A 193 -24.07 -10.47 28.10
C GLN A 193 -24.74 -9.99 26.80
N LEU A 194 -25.96 -9.44 26.89
CA LEU A 194 -26.69 -8.93 25.75
C LEU A 194 -26.02 -7.67 25.18
N THR A 195 -25.56 -6.75 26.03
CA THR A 195 -24.79 -5.56 25.61
C THR A 195 -23.46 -5.94 24.96
N ASN A 196 -22.75 -6.94 25.49
CA ASN A 196 -21.52 -7.44 24.87
C ASN A 196 -21.79 -8.05 23.48
N ALA A 197 -22.89 -8.79 23.32
CA ALA A 197 -23.27 -9.35 22.02
C ALA A 197 -23.56 -8.23 21.00
N LEU A 198 -24.21 -7.14 21.43
CA LEU A 198 -24.42 -5.97 20.58
C LEU A 198 -23.09 -5.31 20.17
N MET A 199 -22.18 -5.05 21.13
CA MET A 199 -20.85 -4.48 20.84
C MET A 199 -20.07 -5.35 19.85
N GLU A 200 -20.04 -6.67 20.07
CA GLU A 200 -19.35 -7.64 19.21
C GLU A 200 -19.88 -7.62 17.77
N THR A 201 -21.20 -7.51 17.59
CA THR A 201 -21.81 -7.41 16.27
C THR A 201 -21.50 -6.08 15.59
N LEU A 202 -21.58 -4.96 16.30
CA LEU A 202 -21.32 -3.63 15.73
C LEU A 202 -19.89 -3.46 15.22
N LEU A 203 -18.91 -4.16 15.80
CA LEU A 203 -17.55 -4.20 15.29
C LEU A 203 -17.44 -4.70 13.84
N THR A 204 -18.45 -5.43 13.36
CA THR A 204 -18.50 -6.03 12.02
C THR A 204 -19.36 -5.25 11.03
N CYS A 205 -19.95 -4.11 11.45
CA CYS A 205 -21.00 -3.41 10.69
C CYS A 205 -20.51 -2.14 9.95
N GLY A 206 -19.20 -1.87 9.95
CA GLY A 206 -18.60 -0.71 9.28
C GLY A 206 -18.08 0.35 10.26
N TYR A 207 -17.37 1.34 9.72
CA TYR A 207 -16.62 2.32 10.51
C TYR A 207 -17.47 3.16 11.48
N THR A 208 -18.66 3.56 11.03
CA THR A 208 -19.63 4.35 11.82
C THR A 208 -20.01 3.64 13.11
N HIS A 209 -20.32 2.35 13.00
CA HIS A 209 -20.73 1.50 14.12
C HIS A 209 -19.56 1.10 15.02
N VAL A 210 -18.39 0.83 14.45
CA VAL A 210 -17.15 0.58 15.23
C VAL A 210 -16.86 1.77 16.15
N ARG A 211 -16.91 2.99 15.61
CA ARG A 211 -16.69 4.24 16.38
C ARG A 211 -17.80 4.52 17.43
N ALA A 212 -19.01 4.04 17.18
CA ALA A 212 -20.13 4.19 18.11
C ALA A 212 -19.98 3.32 19.38
N VAL A 213 -19.22 2.22 19.31
CA VAL A 213 -19.00 1.30 20.44
C VAL A 213 -18.35 1.97 21.65
N PRO A 214 -17.14 2.58 21.55
CA PRO A 214 -16.46 3.18 22.69
C PRO A 214 -17.10 4.50 23.13
N SER A 215 -17.85 5.17 22.26
CA SER A 215 -18.52 6.44 22.55
C SER A 215 -19.94 6.20 23.07
N SER A 216 -20.92 6.16 22.16
CA SER A 216 -22.34 6.14 22.51
C SER A 216 -22.80 4.89 23.24
N LEU A 217 -22.30 3.70 22.86
CA LEU A 217 -22.82 2.44 23.40
C LEU A 217 -22.26 2.16 24.80
N TYR A 218 -20.96 2.40 25.02
CA TYR A 218 -20.35 2.27 26.33
C TYR A 218 -20.90 3.30 27.33
N ASP A 219 -21.08 4.56 26.91
CA ASP A 219 -21.70 5.59 27.76
C ASP A 219 -23.17 5.25 28.10
N ARG A 220 -23.94 4.77 27.11
CA ARG A 220 -25.33 4.32 27.34
C ARG A 220 -25.41 3.14 28.30
N MET A 221 -24.45 2.21 28.23
CA MET A 221 -24.36 1.07 29.15
C MET A 221 -24.12 1.55 30.59
N GLY A 222 -23.21 2.52 30.78
CA GLY A 222 -22.96 3.14 32.09
C GLY A 222 -24.19 3.91 32.61
N ALA A 223 -24.84 4.69 31.76
CA ALA A 223 -26.06 5.44 32.13
C ALA A 223 -27.24 4.52 32.47
N ALA A 224 -27.33 3.35 31.84
CA ALA A 224 -28.33 2.33 32.15
C ALA A 224 -28.00 1.52 33.42
N GLY A 225 -26.83 1.70 34.04
CA GLY A 225 -26.43 0.96 35.23
C GLY A 225 -26.01 -0.49 34.96
N VAL A 226 -25.74 -0.85 33.70
CA VAL A 226 -25.26 -2.19 33.34
C VAL A 226 -23.78 -2.29 33.66
N SER A 227 -23.41 -3.22 34.55
CA SER A 227 -22.03 -3.40 34.98
C SER A 227 -21.17 -4.04 33.87
N PRO A 228 -20.05 -3.41 33.46
CA PRO A 228 -19.17 -3.96 32.43
C PRO A 228 -18.47 -5.24 32.91
N THR A 229 -18.13 -6.09 31.95
CA THR A 229 -17.31 -7.29 32.14
C THR A 229 -15.94 -7.12 31.50
N MET A 230 -14.99 -8.02 31.76
CA MET A 230 -13.69 -8.00 31.08
C MET A 230 -13.82 -8.00 29.55
N ARG A 231 -14.76 -8.79 29.02
CA ARG A 231 -15.06 -8.84 27.57
C ARG A 231 -15.54 -7.49 27.04
N THR A 232 -16.29 -6.73 27.83
CA THR A 232 -16.77 -5.39 27.46
C THR A 232 -15.59 -4.45 27.21
N TYR A 233 -14.62 -4.43 28.12
CA TYR A 233 -13.41 -3.61 27.95
C TYR A 233 -12.56 -4.05 26.76
N GLU A 234 -12.42 -5.36 26.51
CA GLU A 234 -11.71 -5.86 25.32
C GLU A 234 -12.37 -5.42 24.01
N LEU A 235 -13.70 -5.44 23.94
CA LEU A 235 -14.45 -4.99 22.75
C LEU A 235 -14.30 -3.48 22.54
N VAL A 236 -14.34 -2.69 23.61
CA VAL A 236 -14.06 -1.24 23.57
C VAL A 236 -12.63 -0.98 23.10
N MET A 237 -11.64 -1.68 23.65
CA MET A 237 -10.24 -1.57 23.21
C MET A 237 -10.08 -1.96 21.74
N LEU A 238 -10.73 -3.03 21.29
CA LEU A 238 -10.69 -3.47 19.90
C LEU A 238 -11.34 -2.43 18.97
N ALA A 239 -12.46 -1.83 19.37
CA ALA A 239 -13.10 -0.75 18.63
C ALA A 239 -12.18 0.46 18.47
N LEU A 240 -11.60 0.94 19.58
CA LEU A 240 -10.63 2.04 19.59
C LEU A 240 -9.40 1.72 18.74
N SER A 241 -8.93 0.47 18.78
CA SER A 241 -7.79 -0.01 18.00
C SER A 241 -8.09 -0.04 16.50
N LEU A 242 -9.30 -0.45 16.11
CA LEU A 242 -9.76 -0.43 14.71
C LEU A 242 -9.98 1.00 14.18
N GLU A 243 -10.35 1.95 15.05
CA GLU A 243 -10.40 3.37 14.72
C GLU A 243 -9.00 3.99 14.59
N GLY A 244 -7.97 3.35 15.14
CA GLY A 244 -6.61 3.89 15.23
C GLY A 244 -6.37 4.78 16.45
N ASN A 245 -7.32 4.86 17.39
CA ASN A 245 -7.17 5.59 18.65
C ASN A 245 -6.39 4.76 19.68
N THR A 246 -5.10 4.57 19.41
CA THR A 246 -4.23 3.72 20.25
C THR A 246 -3.96 4.32 21.64
N ALA A 247 -4.09 5.64 21.80
CA ALA A 247 -3.89 6.32 23.07
C ALA A 247 -4.97 5.96 24.10
N GLU A 248 -6.24 5.99 23.69
CA GLU A 248 -7.36 5.58 24.55
C GLU A 248 -7.40 4.06 24.75
N ALA A 249 -7.09 3.27 23.73
CA ALA A 249 -6.99 1.82 23.90
C ALA A 249 -5.94 1.46 24.96
N ALA A 250 -4.79 2.14 24.96
CA ALA A 250 -3.74 1.97 25.97
C ALA A 250 -4.12 2.50 27.35
N SER A 251 -4.96 3.54 27.45
CA SER A 251 -5.44 4.04 28.74
C SER A 251 -6.42 3.06 29.39
N VAL A 252 -7.32 2.46 28.62
CA VAL A 252 -8.22 1.39 29.07
C VAL A 252 -7.42 0.18 29.55
N HIS A 253 -6.40 -0.24 28.78
CA HIS A 253 -5.51 -1.34 29.19
C HIS A 253 -4.77 -1.05 30.50
N ARG A 254 -4.28 0.18 30.68
CA ARG A 254 -3.62 0.61 31.92
C ARG A 254 -4.59 0.57 33.10
N PHE A 255 -5.80 1.09 32.92
CA PHE A 255 -6.85 1.03 33.93
C PHE A 255 -7.15 -0.43 34.34
N LEU A 256 -7.28 -1.33 33.36
CA LEU A 256 -7.47 -2.76 33.62
C LEU A 256 -6.31 -3.37 34.38
N ARG A 257 -5.07 -3.02 34.03
CA ARG A 257 -3.87 -3.51 34.73
C ARG A 257 -3.84 -3.07 36.20
N GLU A 258 -4.24 -1.83 36.48
CA GLU A 258 -4.21 -1.25 37.84
C GLU A 258 -5.37 -1.74 38.74
N ARG A 259 -6.57 -1.96 38.18
CA ARG A 259 -7.78 -2.26 38.95
C ARG A 259 -8.26 -3.71 38.84
N HIS A 260 -7.99 -4.36 37.71
CA HIS A 260 -8.52 -5.69 37.36
C HIS A 260 -7.44 -6.61 36.76
N GLY A 261 -6.17 -6.43 37.15
CA GLY A 261 -5.04 -7.11 36.51
C GLY A 261 -5.12 -8.64 36.52
N GLU A 262 -5.79 -9.21 37.51
CA GLU A 262 -6.03 -10.66 37.63
C GLU A 262 -6.97 -11.24 36.57
N HIS A 263 -7.82 -10.40 35.97
CA HIS A 263 -8.78 -10.80 34.93
C HIS A 263 -8.29 -10.51 33.52
N LEU A 264 -7.09 -9.93 33.37
CA LEU A 264 -6.56 -9.54 32.08
C LEU A 264 -6.37 -10.76 31.17
N THR A 265 -7.05 -10.78 30.02
CA THR A 265 -6.90 -11.85 29.04
C THR A 265 -6.00 -11.42 27.88
N VAL A 266 -5.57 -12.40 27.08
CA VAL A 266 -4.83 -12.17 25.83
C VAL A 266 -5.60 -11.32 24.82
N GLY A 267 -6.94 -11.21 24.94
CA GLY A 267 -7.78 -10.38 24.07
C GLY A 267 -7.38 -8.90 24.11
N SER A 268 -7.03 -8.39 25.29
CA SER A 268 -6.55 -7.01 25.48
C SER A 268 -5.24 -6.74 24.74
N PHE A 269 -4.26 -7.65 24.84
CA PHE A 269 -3.01 -7.58 24.11
C PHE A 269 -3.22 -7.69 22.59
N ASN A 270 -4.11 -8.56 22.14
CA ASN A 270 -4.42 -8.71 20.72
C ASN A 270 -5.06 -7.45 20.14
N ALA A 271 -5.95 -6.78 20.88
CA ALA A 271 -6.52 -5.51 20.47
C ALA A 271 -5.42 -4.44 20.29
N LEU A 272 -4.52 -4.29 21.27
CA LEU A 272 -3.42 -3.32 21.19
C LEU A 272 -2.42 -3.64 20.08
N LEU A 273 -2.04 -4.92 19.90
CA LEU A 273 -1.16 -5.32 18.80
C LEU A 273 -1.76 -4.96 17.44
N LEU A 274 -3.07 -5.20 17.27
CA LEU A 274 -3.80 -4.83 16.07
C LEU A 274 -3.82 -3.30 15.90
N GLY A 275 -4.15 -2.55 16.94
CA GLY A 275 -4.23 -1.08 16.89
C GLY A 275 -2.90 -0.41 16.59
N HIS A 276 -1.83 -0.81 17.27
CA HIS A 276 -0.49 -0.26 17.00
C HIS A 276 0.03 -0.63 15.60
N ARG A 277 -0.35 -1.79 15.07
CA ARG A 277 -0.04 -2.17 13.69
C ARG A 277 -0.77 -1.26 12.70
N GLU A 278 -2.05 -0.96 12.94
CA GLU A 278 -2.85 -0.04 12.10
C GLU A 278 -2.31 1.40 12.15
N ASP A 279 -1.89 1.87 13.33
CA ASP A 279 -1.21 3.15 13.54
C ASP A 279 0.25 3.17 13.03
N ARG A 280 0.73 2.03 12.51
CA ARG A 280 2.12 1.81 12.04
C ARG A 280 3.19 2.12 13.10
N ALA A 281 2.82 2.02 14.38
CA ALA A 281 3.70 2.20 15.52
C ALA A 281 4.39 0.88 15.89
N PHE A 282 5.24 0.37 14.99
CA PHE A 282 5.84 -0.96 15.10
C PHE A 282 6.70 -1.16 16.35
N ASP A 283 7.34 -0.09 16.86
CA ASP A 283 8.11 -0.15 18.10
C ASP A 283 7.22 -0.49 19.32
N ARG A 284 5.96 -0.03 19.31
CA ARG A 284 4.98 -0.35 20.36
C ARG A 284 4.48 -1.79 20.21
N CYS A 285 4.34 -2.30 18.98
CA CYS A 285 4.06 -3.72 18.75
C CYS A 285 5.17 -4.60 19.32
N ASP A 286 6.44 -4.24 19.07
CA ASP A 286 7.61 -4.93 19.63
C ASP A 286 7.59 -4.92 21.16
N ALA A 287 7.37 -3.76 21.78
CA ALA A 287 7.32 -3.62 23.24
C ALA A 287 6.22 -4.48 23.87
N LEU A 288 5.01 -4.50 23.29
CA LEU A 288 3.90 -5.31 23.78
C LEU A 288 4.13 -6.81 23.62
N TRP A 289 4.74 -7.23 22.51
CA TRP A 289 5.08 -8.64 22.33
C TRP A 289 6.13 -9.08 23.36
N GLN A 290 7.19 -8.30 23.58
CA GLN A 290 8.19 -8.62 24.61
C GLN A 290 7.55 -8.64 26.01
N GLU A 291 6.66 -7.69 26.33
CA GLU A 291 5.93 -7.71 27.60
C GLU A 291 5.13 -9.02 27.78
N LEU A 292 4.44 -9.48 26.74
CA LEU A 292 3.68 -10.72 26.77
C LEU A 292 4.56 -11.96 26.90
N VAL A 293 5.74 -11.95 26.26
CA VAL A 293 6.75 -13.02 26.38
C VAL A 293 7.32 -13.07 27.81
N ASP A 294 7.60 -11.92 28.40
CA ASP A 294 8.17 -11.79 29.75
C ASP A 294 7.17 -12.23 30.82
N LEU A 295 5.92 -11.78 30.72
CA LEU A 295 4.86 -12.14 31.66
C LEU A 295 4.50 -13.62 31.57
N ARG A 296 4.57 -14.24 30.37
CA ARG A 296 4.14 -15.61 30.04
C ARG A 296 2.65 -15.94 30.32
N TRP A 297 2.00 -15.13 31.14
CA TRP A 297 0.58 -15.16 31.46
C TRP A 297 0.00 -13.74 31.37
N PRO A 298 -1.13 -13.53 30.66
CA PRO A 298 -1.92 -14.52 29.92
C PRO A 298 -1.15 -15.17 28.76
N ARG A 299 -1.45 -16.44 28.44
CA ARG A 299 -0.73 -17.16 27.37
C ARG A 299 -0.99 -16.50 26.02
N ALA A 300 0.08 -16.11 25.34
CA ALA A 300 0.03 -15.72 23.94
C ALA A 300 -0.62 -16.84 23.10
N ASN A 301 -1.50 -16.46 22.19
CA ASN A 301 -2.16 -17.41 21.30
C ASN A 301 -1.65 -17.26 19.86
N VAL A 302 -2.13 -18.12 18.96
CA VAL A 302 -1.74 -18.09 17.54
C VAL A 302 -2.06 -16.73 16.91
N LEU A 303 -3.18 -16.11 17.29
CA LEU A 303 -3.58 -14.79 16.80
C LEU A 303 -2.59 -13.70 17.26
N SER A 304 -2.11 -13.73 18.50
CA SER A 304 -1.08 -12.80 19.00
C SER A 304 0.19 -12.88 18.16
N ALA A 305 0.66 -14.11 17.91
CA ALA A 305 1.87 -14.34 17.10
C ALA A 305 1.64 -13.94 15.64
N GLU A 306 0.46 -14.21 15.08
CA GLU A 306 0.10 -13.80 13.71
C GLU A 306 0.07 -12.27 13.57
N LEU A 307 -0.56 -11.55 14.49
CA LEU A 307 -0.61 -10.08 14.49
C LEU A 307 0.79 -9.47 14.56
N TYR A 308 1.64 -10.00 15.45
CA TYR A 308 2.99 -9.49 15.63
C TYR A 308 3.91 -9.81 14.44
N LEU A 309 3.89 -11.04 13.91
CA LEU A 309 4.66 -11.38 12.72
C LEU A 309 4.22 -10.56 11.50
N ARG A 310 2.91 -10.28 11.36
CA ARG A 310 2.40 -9.35 10.34
C ARG A 310 2.93 -7.94 10.53
N SER A 311 3.00 -7.42 11.76
CA SER A 311 3.57 -6.10 12.01
C SER A 311 5.04 -6.02 11.60
N ILE A 312 5.83 -7.07 11.84
CA ILE A 312 7.23 -7.14 11.37
C ILE A 312 7.30 -7.14 9.83
N VAL A 313 6.43 -7.92 9.18
CA VAL A 313 6.37 -7.99 7.71
C VAL A 313 5.97 -6.63 7.13
N ASP A 314 4.94 -5.99 7.68
CA ASP A 314 4.50 -4.66 7.26
C ASP A 314 5.61 -3.62 7.44
N HIS A 315 6.27 -3.63 8.60
CA HIS A 315 7.44 -2.77 8.87
C HIS A 315 8.54 -3.00 7.83
N SER A 316 8.80 -4.26 7.46
CA SER A 316 9.86 -4.58 6.50
C SER A 316 9.63 -4.06 5.08
N TYR A 317 8.37 -3.79 4.73
CA TYR A 317 7.97 -3.27 3.43
C TYR A 317 7.81 -1.74 3.42
N THR A 318 7.87 -1.06 4.56
CA THR A 318 7.75 0.40 4.59
C THR A 318 9.00 1.06 3.97
N PRO A 319 8.82 1.93 2.96
CA PRO A 319 9.93 2.69 2.41
C PRO A 319 10.30 3.86 3.34
N THR A 320 11.60 4.17 3.42
CA THR A 320 12.09 5.40 4.07
C THR A 320 12.02 6.59 3.12
N SER A 321 12.32 7.80 3.61
CA SER A 321 12.45 8.97 2.73
C SER A 321 13.63 8.84 1.76
N GLY A 322 13.59 9.60 0.65
CA GLY A 322 14.60 9.55 -0.42
C GLY A 322 16.07 9.60 0.05
N PRO A 323 16.47 10.41 1.04
CA PRO A 323 17.84 10.43 1.55
C PRO A 323 18.35 9.06 2.04
N LEU A 324 17.48 8.28 2.69
CA LEU A 324 17.84 6.98 3.25
C LEU A 324 17.74 5.82 2.24
N GLN A 325 17.10 6.04 1.08
CA GLN A 325 16.92 4.99 0.06
C GLN A 325 18.12 4.84 -0.90
N ARG A 326 19.12 5.73 -0.85
CA ARG A 326 20.20 5.80 -1.85
C ARG A 326 21.04 4.53 -1.97
N PHE A 327 21.13 3.74 -0.89
CA PHE A 327 21.92 2.51 -0.84
C PHE A 327 21.07 1.23 -0.84
N GLY A 328 19.77 1.35 -0.62
CA GLY A 328 18.86 0.22 -0.44
C GLY A 328 17.77 0.53 0.58
N ASN A 329 16.81 -0.39 0.72
CA ASN A 329 15.74 -0.26 1.71
C ASN A 329 16.19 -0.84 3.06
N ILE A 330 16.41 0.05 4.04
CA ILE A 330 16.89 -0.29 5.38
C ILE A 330 15.88 -1.19 6.12
N SER A 331 14.58 -0.93 5.96
CA SER A 331 13.51 -1.63 6.69
C SER A 331 13.49 -3.13 6.44
N THR A 332 14.12 -3.61 5.37
CA THR A 332 14.27 -5.06 5.10
C THR A 332 14.99 -5.82 6.23
N VAL A 333 15.75 -5.12 7.08
CA VAL A 333 16.39 -5.68 8.28
C VAL A 333 15.38 -6.23 9.29
N GLU A 334 14.15 -5.72 9.31
CA GLU A 334 13.10 -6.14 10.24
C GLU A 334 12.76 -7.62 10.07
N LYS A 335 12.81 -8.15 8.83
CA LYS A 335 12.64 -9.59 8.56
C LYS A 335 13.69 -10.47 9.25
N LYS A 336 14.82 -9.92 9.70
CA LYS A 336 15.84 -10.63 10.50
C LYS A 336 15.36 -10.94 11.92
N LYS A 337 14.32 -10.27 12.44
CA LYS A 337 13.70 -10.59 13.73
C LYS A 337 12.90 -11.90 13.69
N VAL A 338 12.36 -12.28 12.52
CA VAL A 338 11.46 -13.45 12.36
C VAL A 338 12.03 -14.76 12.93
N PRO A 339 13.28 -15.19 12.65
CA PRO A 339 13.84 -16.39 13.25
C PRO A 339 13.84 -16.38 14.80
N LEU A 340 14.03 -15.21 15.42
CA LEU A 340 14.03 -15.07 16.89
C LEU A 340 12.61 -15.22 17.44
N VAL A 341 11.63 -14.61 16.78
CA VAL A 341 10.21 -14.72 17.16
C VAL A 341 9.73 -16.16 17.03
N LEU A 342 10.14 -16.88 15.98
CA LEU A 342 9.78 -18.30 15.84
C LEU A 342 10.40 -19.18 16.94
N ALA A 343 11.60 -18.84 17.43
CA ALA A 343 12.19 -19.52 18.58
C ALA A 343 11.37 -19.24 19.85
N GLN A 344 11.01 -17.98 20.11
CA GLN A 344 10.13 -17.60 21.23
C GLN A 344 8.77 -18.29 21.15
N MET A 345 8.17 -18.41 19.97
CA MET A 345 6.92 -19.15 19.77
C MET A 345 7.06 -20.63 20.16
N ALA A 346 8.19 -21.26 19.84
CA ALA A 346 8.46 -22.64 20.26
C ALA A 346 8.57 -22.74 21.78
N ASP A 347 9.25 -21.80 22.43
CA ASP A 347 9.40 -21.74 23.90
C ASP A 347 8.06 -21.49 24.62
N LEU A 348 7.18 -20.68 24.02
CA LEU A 348 5.83 -20.40 24.51
C LEU A 348 4.81 -21.50 24.16
N GLY A 349 5.19 -22.51 23.38
CA GLY A 349 4.31 -23.59 22.95
C GLY A 349 3.26 -23.18 21.91
N ILE A 350 3.50 -22.11 21.14
CA ILE A 350 2.61 -21.65 20.07
C ILE A 350 2.93 -22.42 18.78
N PRO A 351 1.99 -23.20 18.23
CA PRO A 351 2.25 -24.00 17.04
C PRO A 351 2.37 -23.12 15.80
N ARG A 352 3.55 -23.12 15.16
CA ARG A 352 3.82 -22.40 13.90
C ARG A 352 2.89 -22.79 12.74
N THR A 353 2.34 -24.01 12.78
CA THR A 353 1.48 -24.58 11.73
C THR A 353 0.09 -23.94 11.68
N HIS A 354 -0.30 -23.21 12.72
CA HIS A 354 -1.61 -22.55 12.77
C HIS A 354 -1.57 -21.11 12.23
N LEU A 355 -0.39 -20.59 11.87
CA LEU A 355 -0.30 -19.30 11.17
C LEU A 355 -1.00 -19.39 9.82
N SER A 356 -1.62 -18.29 9.40
CA SER A 356 -2.20 -18.25 8.06
C SER A 356 -1.15 -18.57 6.99
N ARG A 357 -1.60 -19.18 5.90
CA ARG A 357 -0.69 -19.58 4.81
C ARG A 357 0.01 -18.39 4.16
N ALA A 358 -0.71 -17.28 4.01
CA ALA A 358 -0.17 -16.06 3.46
C ALA A 358 1.01 -15.54 4.29
N LEU A 359 0.86 -15.54 5.62
CA LEU A 359 1.93 -15.16 6.54
C LEU A 359 3.06 -16.19 6.56
N THR A 360 2.73 -17.48 6.52
CA THR A 360 3.73 -18.57 6.52
C THR A 360 4.68 -18.44 5.33
N ASP A 361 4.19 -18.15 4.13
CA ASP A 361 5.04 -17.96 2.95
C ASP A 361 5.98 -16.74 3.10
N GLU A 362 5.51 -15.64 3.74
CA GLU A 362 6.33 -14.45 4.04
C GLU A 362 7.38 -14.73 5.12
N VAL A 363 7.01 -15.51 6.14
CA VAL A 363 7.91 -15.99 7.18
C VAL A 363 8.98 -16.91 6.57
N GLU A 364 8.60 -17.82 5.67
CA GLU A 364 9.55 -18.68 4.96
C GLU A 364 10.48 -17.89 4.04
N ASP A 365 10.00 -16.84 3.38
CA ASP A 365 10.85 -15.89 2.65
C ASP A 365 11.87 -15.21 3.58
N ALA A 366 11.43 -14.72 4.74
CA ALA A 366 12.31 -14.13 5.75
C ALA A 366 13.36 -15.12 6.27
N LEU A 367 12.95 -16.37 6.55
CA LEU A 367 13.86 -17.44 6.97
C LEU A 367 14.91 -17.75 5.90
N ARG A 368 14.53 -17.82 4.62
CA ARG A 368 15.49 -18.05 3.53
C ARG A 368 16.49 -16.91 3.36
N LYS A 369 16.11 -15.69 3.72
CA LYS A 369 16.99 -14.52 3.68
C LYS A 369 17.97 -14.50 4.85
N PHE A 370 17.51 -14.77 6.07
CA PHE A 370 18.32 -14.45 7.26
C PHE A 370 18.63 -15.63 8.18
N SER A 371 18.09 -16.82 7.92
CA SER A 371 18.35 -18.03 8.70
C SER A 371 19.26 -19.00 7.94
N LEU A 372 20.40 -19.31 8.53
CA LEU A 372 21.36 -20.28 8.00
C LEU A 372 21.81 -21.21 9.11
N TYR A 373 21.68 -22.51 8.86
CA TYR A 373 22.21 -23.53 9.74
C TYR A 373 23.74 -23.59 9.70
N ARG A 374 24.32 -24.04 10.80
CA ARG A 374 25.78 -24.17 10.98
C ARG A 374 26.45 -24.96 9.85
N ASP A 375 25.82 -26.04 9.38
CA ASP A 375 26.36 -26.87 8.30
C ASP A 375 26.51 -26.10 6.98
N ARG A 376 25.55 -25.23 6.67
CA ARG A 376 25.60 -24.38 5.47
C ARG A 376 26.63 -23.28 5.62
N PHE A 377 26.79 -22.72 6.83
CA PHE A 377 27.78 -21.69 7.12
C PHE A 377 29.22 -22.15 6.83
N TYR A 378 29.58 -23.42 7.04
CA TYR A 378 30.92 -23.90 6.67
C TYR A 378 31.14 -24.05 5.16
N GLN A 379 30.07 -24.05 4.35
CA GLN A 379 30.14 -24.34 2.91
C GLN A 379 29.73 -23.19 2.01
N TRP A 380 29.18 -22.10 2.54
CA TRP A 380 28.62 -21.00 1.74
C TRP A 380 29.68 -20.16 1.02
N GLY A 381 30.85 -19.95 1.63
CA GLY A 381 31.95 -19.14 1.10
C GLY A 381 32.84 -19.85 0.06
N ARG A 382 32.47 -21.05 -0.40
CA ARG A 382 33.25 -21.76 -1.43
C ARG A 382 33.21 -20.98 -2.75
N ALA A 383 34.38 -20.82 -3.38
CA ALA A 383 34.54 -20.07 -4.63
C ALA A 383 33.56 -20.50 -5.73
N VAL A 384 33.29 -21.81 -5.86
CA VAL A 384 32.33 -22.35 -6.83
C VAL A 384 30.94 -21.71 -6.68
N LYS A 385 30.45 -21.52 -5.44
CA LYS A 385 29.14 -20.89 -5.19
C LYS A 385 29.18 -19.38 -5.46
N GLN A 386 30.29 -18.73 -5.13
CA GLN A 386 30.46 -17.29 -5.38
C GLN A 386 30.48 -16.99 -6.88
N PHE A 387 31.20 -17.80 -7.68
CA PHE A 387 31.23 -17.65 -9.13
C PHE A 387 29.93 -18.09 -9.81
N ASP A 388 29.26 -19.12 -9.31
CA ASP A 388 27.93 -19.49 -9.81
C ASP A 388 26.90 -18.37 -9.59
N PHE A 389 26.96 -17.66 -8.46
CA PHE A 389 26.13 -16.49 -8.22
C PHE A 389 26.45 -15.35 -9.20
N ILE A 390 27.73 -15.11 -9.45
CA ILE A 390 28.20 -14.14 -10.46
C ILE A 390 27.67 -14.51 -11.85
N GLU A 391 27.71 -15.78 -12.26
CA GLU A 391 27.17 -16.22 -13.54
C GLU A 391 25.65 -16.07 -13.62
N PHE A 392 24.94 -16.36 -12.53
CA PHE A 392 23.50 -16.07 -12.43
C PHE A 392 23.22 -14.58 -12.66
N ARG A 393 23.97 -13.69 -12.00
CA ARG A 393 23.85 -12.23 -12.15
C ARG A 393 24.21 -11.75 -13.55
N ARG A 394 25.26 -12.30 -14.15
CA ARG A 394 25.65 -12.06 -15.55
C ARG A 394 24.51 -12.43 -16.50
N ARG A 395 23.94 -13.62 -16.40
CA ARG A 395 22.82 -14.06 -17.28
C ARG A 395 21.60 -13.14 -17.19
N ASN A 396 21.40 -12.47 -16.06
CA ASN A 396 20.33 -11.49 -15.84
C ASN A 396 20.74 -10.04 -16.14
N GLY A 397 21.96 -9.79 -16.64
CA GLY A 397 22.42 -8.46 -17.05
C GLY A 397 22.64 -7.47 -15.90
N TRP A 398 22.96 -7.95 -14.70
CA TRP A 398 23.18 -7.09 -13.53
C TRP A 398 24.51 -7.40 -12.84
N MET A 399 25.56 -6.65 -13.17
CA MET A 399 26.89 -6.82 -12.56
C MET A 399 27.44 -5.58 -11.85
N TYR A 400 26.62 -4.52 -11.70
CA TYR A 400 27.05 -3.22 -11.17
C TYR A 400 27.58 -3.25 -9.73
N ASP A 401 27.04 -4.16 -8.91
CA ASP A 401 27.30 -4.27 -7.47
C ASP A 401 28.35 -5.35 -7.11
N LEU A 402 28.80 -6.15 -8.07
CA LEU A 402 29.71 -7.27 -7.83
C LEU A 402 31.17 -6.81 -7.87
N HIS A 403 31.88 -6.86 -6.74
CA HIS A 403 33.27 -6.38 -6.61
C HIS A 403 34.23 -6.96 -7.64
N LEU A 404 34.19 -8.27 -7.84
CA LEU A 404 35.06 -8.96 -8.80
C LEU A 404 34.72 -8.63 -10.25
N MET A 405 33.47 -8.25 -10.55
CA MET A 405 32.99 -8.05 -11.92
C MET A 405 33.02 -6.60 -12.39
N ASN A 406 32.89 -5.64 -11.48
CA ASN A 406 32.91 -4.23 -11.79
C ASN A 406 34.34 -3.69 -11.99
N THR A 407 34.56 -2.80 -12.94
CA THR A 407 35.80 -2.06 -13.14
C THR A 407 35.48 -0.56 -13.07
N ALA A 408 35.87 0.10 -11.97
CA ALA A 408 35.70 1.53 -11.81
C ALA A 408 36.71 2.28 -12.69
N THR A 409 36.22 3.15 -13.57
CA THR A 409 37.05 3.86 -14.55
C THR A 409 37.06 5.37 -14.37
N ARG A 410 36.15 5.93 -13.56
CA ARG A 410 36.02 7.39 -13.33
C ARG A 410 36.70 7.79 -12.02
N GLN A 411 37.58 8.77 -12.09
CA GLN A 411 38.18 9.43 -10.92
C GLN A 411 37.53 10.80 -10.71
N SER A 412 37.23 11.14 -9.46
CA SER A 412 36.72 12.47 -9.11
C SER A 412 37.88 13.46 -8.98
N ALA A 413 37.76 14.61 -9.62
CA ALA A 413 38.77 15.66 -9.55
C ALA A 413 38.77 16.33 -8.17
N VAL A 414 39.96 16.81 -7.77
CA VAL A 414 40.13 17.60 -6.55
C VAL A 414 39.50 18.99 -6.74
N ALA A 415 38.76 19.47 -5.74
CA ALA A 415 38.26 20.84 -5.72
C ALA A 415 39.43 21.81 -5.61
N ARG A 416 39.52 22.79 -6.52
CA ARG A 416 40.58 23.81 -6.48
C ARG A 416 40.32 24.78 -5.34
N ASP A 417 41.36 25.03 -4.54
CA ASP A 417 41.33 26.06 -3.51
C ASP A 417 41.69 27.42 -4.13
N PRO A 418 40.77 28.39 -4.16
CA PRO A 418 41.04 29.72 -4.71
C PRO A 418 42.10 30.48 -3.90
N THR A 419 42.35 30.10 -2.64
CA THR A 419 43.34 30.77 -1.80
C THR A 419 44.78 30.44 -2.20
N ASN A 420 45.00 29.27 -2.79
CA ASN A 420 46.33 28.78 -3.16
C ASN A 420 46.31 28.08 -4.53
N PRO A 421 46.14 28.82 -5.64
CA PRO A 421 46.02 28.23 -6.98
C PRO A 421 47.29 27.50 -7.45
N ASN A 422 48.44 27.84 -6.87
CA ASN A 422 49.75 27.24 -7.21
C ASN A 422 50.05 25.98 -6.41
N ALA A 423 49.25 25.65 -5.38
CA ALA A 423 49.48 24.46 -4.57
C ALA A 423 49.18 23.20 -5.39
N SER A 424 50.18 22.31 -5.50
CA SER A 424 50.00 20.99 -6.09
C SER A 424 49.35 20.07 -5.06
N VAL A 425 48.07 19.71 -5.28
CA VAL A 425 47.36 18.77 -4.43
C VAL A 425 47.59 17.34 -4.95
N ALA A 426 47.97 16.42 -4.07
CA ALA A 426 48.12 15.00 -4.36
C ALA A 426 47.15 14.18 -3.49
N ALA A 427 46.69 13.04 -4.02
CA ALA A 427 45.79 12.15 -3.28
C ALA A 427 46.55 11.42 -2.16
N ALA A 428 46.15 11.65 -0.91
CA ALA A 428 46.69 10.92 0.23
C ALA A 428 46.07 9.51 0.39
N GLY A 429 44.87 9.30 -0.16
CA GLY A 429 44.15 8.04 -0.15
C GLY A 429 43.12 7.98 -1.26
N THR A 430 42.68 6.77 -1.60
CA THR A 430 41.68 6.52 -2.64
C THR A 430 40.60 5.57 -2.12
N MET A 431 39.35 5.83 -2.50
CA MET A 431 38.20 5.01 -2.13
C MET A 431 37.18 5.00 -3.26
N GLU A 432 36.54 3.85 -3.49
CA GLU A 432 35.41 3.74 -4.42
C GLU A 432 34.12 4.12 -3.69
N LEU A 433 33.49 5.20 -4.16
CA LEU A 433 32.20 5.71 -3.66
C LEU A 433 31.18 5.81 -4.80
N PRO A 434 29.88 5.66 -4.50
CA PRO A 434 28.83 5.97 -5.47
C PRO A 434 28.95 7.40 -6.02
N ALA A 435 28.68 7.57 -7.32
CA ALA A 435 28.85 8.85 -8.00
C ALA A 435 28.00 9.98 -7.40
N PHE A 436 26.83 9.65 -6.83
CA PHE A 436 25.87 10.62 -6.30
C PHE A 436 26.41 11.50 -5.14
N PHE A 437 27.58 11.20 -4.58
CA PHE A 437 28.21 12.02 -3.53
C PHE A 437 28.84 13.31 -4.05
N SER A 438 29.49 13.27 -5.22
CA SER A 438 30.29 14.37 -5.77
C SER A 438 29.84 14.75 -7.18
N GLU A 439 28.56 14.53 -7.41
CA GLU A 439 27.94 14.62 -8.72
C GLU A 439 27.57 16.08 -8.99
N ARG A 440 27.75 16.58 -10.23
CA ARG A 440 27.49 18.01 -10.53
C ARG A 440 26.08 18.42 -10.10
N PRO A 441 25.86 19.62 -9.55
CA PRO A 441 24.51 20.05 -9.21
C PRO A 441 23.55 19.95 -10.40
N SER A 442 22.29 19.62 -10.14
CA SER A 442 21.30 19.32 -11.19
C SER A 442 21.04 20.52 -12.13
N TRP A 443 21.25 21.75 -11.66
CA TRP A 443 21.11 22.97 -12.46
C TRP A 443 22.31 23.28 -13.36
N GLU A 444 23.47 22.66 -13.10
CA GLU A 444 24.67 22.79 -13.95
C GLU A 444 24.71 21.71 -15.04
N ARG A 445 23.92 20.65 -14.88
CA ARG A 445 23.82 19.55 -15.82
C ARG A 445 22.86 19.87 -16.96
N GLN A 446 23.01 19.13 -18.04
CA GLN A 446 22.02 19.18 -19.10
C GLN A 446 20.71 18.58 -18.59
N ALA A 447 19.59 19.15 -19.01
CA ALA A 447 18.28 18.65 -18.60
C ALA A 447 18.10 17.21 -19.08
N LEU A 448 17.66 16.31 -18.19
CA LEU A 448 17.24 14.95 -18.52
C LEU A 448 18.30 14.17 -19.33
N GLU A 449 19.57 14.18 -18.88
CA GLU A 449 20.68 13.50 -19.56
C GLU A 449 20.35 12.05 -19.94
N GLY A 450 19.73 11.28 -19.04
CA GLY A 450 19.35 9.88 -19.31
C GLY A 450 18.23 9.67 -20.34
N VAL A 451 17.56 10.74 -20.80
CA VAL A 451 16.49 10.68 -21.80
C VAL A 451 16.87 11.38 -23.10
N LEU A 452 17.65 12.46 -23.07
CA LEU A 452 17.97 13.24 -24.28
C LEU A 452 19.31 12.86 -24.91
N PHE A 453 20.16 12.13 -24.18
CA PHE A 453 21.49 11.78 -24.61
C PHE A 453 21.75 10.29 -24.45
N THR A 454 22.51 9.73 -25.38
CA THR A 454 23.15 8.42 -25.19
C THR A 454 24.62 8.67 -24.89
N SER A 455 25.07 8.23 -23.73
CA SER A 455 26.46 8.36 -23.29
C SER A 455 27.06 6.97 -23.07
N ASP A 456 28.15 6.67 -23.78
CA ASP A 456 28.94 5.46 -23.61
C ASP A 456 30.36 5.84 -23.16
N ARG A 457 30.84 5.26 -22.04
CA ARG A 457 32.24 5.42 -21.64
C ARG A 457 33.11 4.38 -22.34
N ARG A 458 34.14 4.82 -23.06
CA ARG A 458 35.00 3.96 -23.90
C ARG A 458 36.48 4.24 -23.66
N GLU A 459 37.30 3.22 -23.87
CA GLU A 459 38.75 3.34 -23.93
C GLU A 459 39.17 3.83 -25.32
N ARG A 460 40.19 4.69 -25.38
CA ARG A 460 40.78 5.13 -26.64
C ARG A 460 41.55 3.99 -27.29
N THR A 461 41.38 3.80 -28.60
CA THR A 461 42.09 2.77 -29.35
C THR A 461 43.49 3.21 -29.79
N GLU A 462 43.72 4.51 -29.88
CA GLU A 462 45.01 5.11 -30.22
C GLU A 462 45.93 5.18 -28.99
N ASP A 463 47.25 5.17 -29.22
CA ASP A 463 48.22 5.37 -28.15
C ASP A 463 48.12 6.79 -27.58
N VAL A 464 47.81 6.87 -26.28
CA VAL A 464 47.62 8.13 -25.57
C VAL A 464 48.90 8.46 -24.82
N ARG A 465 49.69 9.38 -25.36
CA ARG A 465 50.98 9.79 -24.75
C ARG A 465 50.82 10.31 -23.31
N ALA A 466 49.74 11.02 -23.01
CA ALA A 466 49.38 11.53 -21.69
C ALA A 466 47.89 11.90 -21.61
N GLY A 467 47.30 11.88 -20.41
CA GLY A 467 45.88 12.19 -20.18
C GLY A 467 45.07 10.96 -19.77
N ASP A 468 43.74 11.07 -19.81
CA ASP A 468 42.84 9.95 -19.50
C ASP A 468 42.75 9.00 -20.71
N PHE A 469 42.90 7.70 -20.44
CA PHE A 469 42.72 6.65 -21.43
C PHE A 469 41.24 6.44 -21.78
N TYR A 470 40.33 6.87 -20.90
CA TYR A 470 38.89 6.81 -21.11
C TYR A 470 38.31 8.15 -21.57
N TYR A 471 37.22 8.09 -22.33
CA TYR A 471 36.41 9.24 -22.67
C TYR A 471 34.91 8.89 -22.68
N ASP A 472 34.06 9.89 -22.47
CA ASP A 472 32.61 9.74 -22.52
C ASP A 472 32.12 10.15 -23.92
N ASP A 473 31.72 9.16 -24.73
CA ASP A 473 31.13 9.36 -26.05
C ASP A 473 29.64 9.71 -25.89
N THR A 474 29.34 11.01 -25.86
CA THR A 474 27.98 11.53 -25.64
C THR A 474 27.43 12.14 -26.91
N ARG A 475 26.27 11.65 -27.33
CA ARG A 475 25.52 12.17 -28.47
C ARG A 475 24.06 12.40 -28.10
N SER A 476 23.47 13.45 -28.66
CA SER A 476 22.02 13.65 -28.58
C SER A 476 21.29 12.49 -29.26
N ILE A 477 20.17 12.06 -28.70
CA ILE A 477 19.30 11.05 -29.35
C ILE A 477 18.80 11.55 -30.71
N GLN A 478 18.70 12.86 -30.89
CA GLN A 478 18.25 13.48 -32.14
C GLN A 478 19.39 13.75 -33.12
N ALA A 479 20.64 13.39 -32.79
CA ALA A 479 21.77 13.62 -33.67
C ALA A 479 21.60 12.86 -34.99
N ARG A 480 21.81 13.57 -36.10
CA ARG A 480 21.77 13.04 -37.46
C ARG A 480 23.03 13.47 -38.20
N GLY A 481 23.38 12.76 -39.26
CA GLY A 481 24.45 13.19 -40.16
C GLY A 481 24.14 14.57 -40.75
N SER A 482 25.14 15.43 -40.92
CA SER A 482 24.98 16.71 -41.61
C SER A 482 24.48 16.53 -43.05
N THR A 483 24.77 15.37 -43.65
CA THR A 483 24.32 14.96 -44.99
C THR A 483 23.05 14.10 -44.95
N TRP A 484 22.28 14.12 -43.86
CA TRP A 484 21.10 13.26 -43.68
C TRP A 484 20.11 13.31 -44.85
N MET A 485 19.83 14.49 -45.42
CA MET A 485 18.92 14.62 -46.56
C MET A 485 19.42 13.92 -47.83
N ASN A 486 20.75 13.76 -47.99
CA ASN A 486 21.34 13.05 -49.13
C ASN A 486 21.36 11.53 -48.90
N GLN A 487 21.32 11.11 -47.64
CA GLN A 487 21.35 9.71 -47.23
C GLN A 487 19.96 9.07 -47.19
N VAL A 488 18.92 9.88 -47.22
CA VAL A 488 17.50 9.46 -47.19
C VAL A 488 16.89 9.71 -48.57
N PRO A 489 15.95 8.86 -49.04
CA PRO A 489 15.24 9.11 -50.27
C PRO A 489 14.56 10.49 -50.29
N GLN A 490 14.50 11.08 -51.49
CA GLN A 490 13.83 12.35 -51.68
C GLN A 490 12.38 12.31 -51.21
N SER A 491 11.92 13.42 -50.67
CA SER A 491 10.57 13.58 -50.16
C SER A 491 9.85 14.73 -50.86
N ARG A 492 8.50 14.72 -50.82
CA ARG A 492 7.71 15.87 -51.28
C ARG A 492 8.01 17.17 -50.51
N TYR A 493 8.67 17.07 -49.35
CA TYR A 493 9.05 18.22 -48.52
C TYR A 493 10.39 18.84 -48.95
N ASP A 494 11.15 18.23 -49.85
CA ASP A 494 12.45 18.74 -50.29
C ASP A 494 12.32 20.10 -51.01
N GLN A 495 11.16 20.36 -51.61
CA GLN A 495 10.82 21.65 -52.22
C GLN A 495 10.62 22.77 -51.18
N LEU A 496 10.44 22.43 -49.90
CA LEU A 496 10.33 23.38 -48.79
C LEU A 496 11.67 23.60 -48.06
N TYR A 497 12.79 23.19 -48.67
CA TYR A 497 14.10 23.33 -48.08
C TYR A 497 14.45 24.78 -47.74
N GLY A 498 14.93 25.02 -46.51
CA GLY A 498 15.35 26.34 -46.05
C GLY A 498 14.21 27.36 -45.82
N VAL A 499 12.94 26.95 -45.86
CA VAL A 499 11.79 27.84 -45.66
C VAL A 499 11.41 27.87 -44.17
N GLY A 500 11.47 29.05 -43.54
CA GLY A 500 11.20 29.21 -42.09
C GLY A 500 9.73 28.99 -41.69
N HIS A 501 8.78 29.41 -42.53
CA HIS A 501 7.34 29.23 -42.32
C HIS A 501 6.68 28.73 -43.61
N PRO A 502 6.85 27.45 -43.96
CA PRO A 502 6.26 26.91 -45.19
C PRO A 502 4.75 26.83 -45.04
N ASP A 503 4.03 27.21 -46.10
CA ASP A 503 2.58 26.99 -46.17
C ASP A 503 2.31 25.52 -46.53
N ILE A 504 2.35 24.66 -45.51
CA ILE A 504 2.12 23.22 -45.66
C ILE A 504 0.67 22.93 -46.11
N ALA A 505 -0.27 23.83 -45.80
CA ALA A 505 -1.66 23.70 -46.24
C ALA A 505 -1.79 23.75 -47.76
N LYS A 506 -0.88 24.45 -48.46
CA LYS A 506 -0.89 24.55 -49.93
C LYS A 506 -0.43 23.28 -50.64
N ILE A 507 0.55 22.57 -50.10
CA ILE A 507 1.04 21.29 -50.65
C ILE A 507 0.33 20.07 -50.02
N GLY A 508 -0.47 20.30 -48.98
CA GLY A 508 -1.19 19.28 -48.24
C GLY A 508 -2.37 18.73 -49.02
N ILE A 509 -2.57 17.42 -48.93
CA ILE A 509 -3.63 16.72 -49.68
C ILE A 509 -5.05 17.10 -49.26
N ARG A 510 -5.24 17.58 -48.01
CA ARG A 510 -6.57 17.89 -47.45
C ARG A 510 -7.34 18.91 -48.26
N ARG A 511 -6.68 19.95 -48.78
CA ARG A 511 -7.32 20.98 -49.61
C ARG A 511 -7.96 20.42 -50.88
N HIS A 512 -7.43 19.31 -51.39
CA HIS A 512 -7.92 18.67 -52.60
C HIS A 512 -8.91 17.54 -52.32
N LEU A 513 -8.88 16.97 -51.11
CA LEU A 513 -9.73 15.86 -50.69
C LEU A 513 -11.04 16.34 -50.05
N ASP A 514 -10.97 17.39 -49.23
CA ASP A 514 -12.12 17.89 -48.50
C ASP A 514 -12.92 18.85 -49.39
N VAL A 515 -14.20 18.53 -49.63
CA VAL A 515 -15.12 19.37 -50.42
C VAL A 515 -15.31 20.75 -49.78
N GLU A 516 -15.35 20.80 -48.45
CA GLU A 516 -15.33 22.02 -47.66
C GLU A 516 -13.99 22.15 -46.93
N TYR A 517 -12.99 22.71 -47.62
CA TYR A 517 -11.70 22.98 -47.02
C TYR A 517 -11.70 24.29 -46.23
N VAL A 518 -11.76 24.19 -44.91
CA VAL A 518 -11.61 25.35 -44.01
C VAL A 518 -10.17 25.44 -43.50
N ASN A 519 -9.43 26.43 -44.01
CA ASN A 519 -8.09 26.72 -43.51
C ASN A 519 -8.16 27.40 -42.15
N ARG A 520 -7.76 26.69 -41.09
CA ARG A 520 -7.82 27.20 -39.70
C ARG A 520 -7.03 28.48 -39.49
N GLN A 521 -5.92 28.68 -40.22
CA GLN A 521 -5.13 29.88 -40.11
C GLN A 521 -5.89 31.11 -40.65
N GLU A 522 -6.56 30.97 -41.80
CA GLU A 522 -7.35 32.06 -42.39
C GLU A 522 -8.55 32.45 -41.51
N VAL A 523 -9.13 31.51 -40.79
CA VAL A 523 -10.21 31.79 -39.82
C VAL A 523 -9.70 32.70 -38.70
N MET A 524 -8.57 32.34 -38.08
CA MET A 524 -7.96 33.17 -37.03
C MET A 524 -7.54 34.55 -37.56
N ASP A 525 -7.02 34.63 -38.79
CA ASP A 525 -6.63 35.90 -39.40
C ASP A 525 -7.83 36.80 -39.69
N ARG A 526 -8.96 36.20 -40.12
CA ARG A 526 -10.24 36.90 -40.33
C ARG A 526 -10.83 37.40 -39.02
N ASP A 527 -10.80 36.60 -37.97
CA ASP A 527 -11.27 36.99 -36.64
C ASP A 527 -10.39 38.12 -36.06
N ALA A 528 -9.07 38.01 -36.19
CA ALA A 528 -8.15 39.08 -35.82
C ALA A 528 -8.38 40.36 -36.66
N ALA A 529 -8.70 40.23 -37.95
CA ALA A 529 -9.10 41.37 -38.79
C ALA A 529 -10.43 41.99 -38.36
N LEU A 530 -11.39 41.17 -37.91
CA LEU A 530 -12.68 41.64 -37.39
C LEU A 530 -12.51 42.36 -36.04
N MET A 531 -11.68 41.84 -35.14
CA MET A 531 -11.31 42.53 -33.89
C MET A 531 -10.59 43.85 -34.16
N ARG A 532 -9.75 43.93 -35.21
CA ARG A 532 -9.17 45.23 -35.63
C ARG A 532 -10.24 46.25 -36.07
N LYS A 533 -11.38 45.80 -36.62
CA LYS A 533 -12.48 46.70 -37.00
C LYS A 533 -13.23 47.29 -35.81
N SER A 534 -13.29 46.61 -34.66
CA SER A 534 -13.94 47.18 -33.47
C SER A 534 -13.15 48.37 -32.92
N VAL A 535 -11.82 48.36 -33.09
CA VAL A 535 -10.93 49.46 -32.69
C VAL A 535 -10.93 50.60 -33.72
N SER A 536 -11.20 50.32 -35.00
CA SER A 536 -11.24 51.34 -36.06
C SER A 536 -12.54 52.17 -36.12
N GLY A 537 -13.35 52.16 -35.06
CA GLY A 537 -14.61 52.89 -34.99
C GLY A 537 -14.41 54.41 -35.01
N GLY A 538 -14.73 55.05 -36.13
CA GLY A 538 -14.79 56.51 -36.21
C GLY A 538 -15.91 57.08 -35.32
N ARG A 539 -15.62 58.15 -34.57
CA ARG A 539 -16.65 58.85 -33.79
C ARG A 539 -17.55 59.63 -34.74
N ARG A 540 -18.85 59.31 -34.79
CA ARG A 540 -19.83 60.18 -35.45
C ARG A 540 -19.93 61.50 -34.69
N LEU A 541 -19.87 62.62 -35.41
CA LEU A 541 -20.15 63.95 -34.87
C LEU A 541 -21.54 63.93 -34.21
N ARG A 542 -21.57 64.05 -32.88
CA ARG A 542 -22.82 64.14 -32.12
C ARG A 542 -23.22 65.61 -32.07
N GLN A 543 -24.37 65.94 -32.63
CA GLN A 543 -24.97 67.25 -32.46
C GLN A 543 -25.48 67.34 -31.02
N ARG A 544 -24.92 68.28 -30.25
CA ARG A 544 -25.43 68.57 -28.91
C ARG A 544 -26.69 69.40 -29.07
N VAL A 545 -27.75 68.96 -28.42
CA VAL A 545 -28.95 69.77 -28.26
C VAL A 545 -28.78 70.62 -27.01
N GLU A 546 -29.21 71.88 -27.08
CA GLU A 546 -29.13 72.83 -25.98
C GLU A 546 -29.85 72.31 -24.74
N GLY A 547 -29.20 72.40 -23.57
CA GLY A 547 -29.77 71.94 -22.31
C GLY A 547 -30.71 73.00 -21.72
N ALA A 548 -32.01 72.70 -21.66
CA ALA A 548 -33.00 73.53 -20.97
C ALA A 548 -33.34 72.92 -19.60
N ARG A 549 -33.56 73.76 -18.58
CA ARG A 549 -33.94 73.31 -17.22
C ARG A 549 -35.39 72.81 -17.14
N THR A 550 -36.22 73.14 -18.11
CA THR A 550 -37.68 73.00 -18.01
C THR A 550 -38.30 72.06 -19.05
N HIS A 551 -37.56 71.65 -20.07
CA HIS A 551 -38.05 70.73 -21.12
C HIS A 551 -36.89 70.08 -21.88
N ARG A 552 -37.18 69.07 -22.71
CA ARG A 552 -36.23 68.50 -23.67
C ARG A 552 -36.50 69.09 -25.05
N ASN A 553 -35.43 69.57 -25.69
CA ASN A 553 -35.49 70.05 -27.07
C ASN A 553 -35.41 68.87 -28.04
N GLU A 554 -36.40 68.72 -28.91
CA GLU A 554 -36.41 67.68 -29.95
C GLU A 554 -35.81 68.23 -31.24
N GLY A 555 -34.69 67.65 -31.69
CA GLY A 555 -34.04 68.02 -32.94
C GLY A 555 -34.66 67.26 -34.12
N SER A 556 -35.02 67.97 -35.19
CA SER A 556 -35.47 67.38 -36.46
C SER A 556 -34.48 67.63 -37.60
N LEU A 557 -34.38 66.72 -38.56
CA LEU A 557 -33.49 66.86 -39.71
C LEU A 557 -34.04 67.92 -40.69
N VAL A 558 -33.37 69.07 -40.80
CA VAL A 558 -33.77 70.12 -41.75
C VAL A 558 -33.11 69.88 -43.11
N ARG A 559 -33.91 69.84 -44.19
CA ARG A 559 -33.45 69.62 -45.56
C ARG A 559 -32.76 70.88 -46.10
N GLY A 560 -31.43 70.93 -46.05
CA GLY A 560 -30.65 72.09 -46.49
C GLY A 560 -30.82 72.40 -48.00
N LYS A 561 -31.05 73.68 -48.32
CA LYS A 561 -30.92 74.24 -49.68
C LYS A 561 -29.46 74.10 -50.13
N LYS A 562 -29.23 73.39 -51.24
CA LYS A 562 -27.94 73.38 -51.94
C LYS A 562 -27.55 74.81 -52.31
N LYS A 563 -26.35 75.23 -51.91
CA LYS A 563 -25.61 76.26 -52.64
C LYS A 563 -24.76 75.56 -53.69
#